data_AF-A0A2U1JE66-F1
#
_entry.id   AF-A0A2U1JE66-F1
#
_cell.length_a   1.000
_cell.length_b   1.000
_cell.length_c   1.000
_cell.angle_alpha   90.00
_cell.angle_beta   90.00
_cell.angle_gamma   90.00
#
_symmetry.space_group_name_H-M   'P 1'
#
loop_
_entity.id
_entity.type
_entity.pdbx_description
1 polymer ?
#
loop_
_entity_poly.entity_id
_entity_poly.type
_entity_poly.pdbx_seq_one_letter_code
_entity_poly.pdbx_strand_id
1 'polypeptide(L)'
;MHFTKNFVFCFVLIMALIQTVFAQNRPDNNNDQKGREDDDHNDRFRPPRNEVCRGGFQRCVRGNDQWYRECFRGFSVYHRCPRRSICVQQGGRIRCVGRRF
;
A
#
# COMPACT_ATOMS: atom_id res chain seq x y z
N MET A 1 -15.02 -38.08 -30.79
CA MET A 1 -14.45 -37.47 -29.56
C MET A 1 -13.07 -36.83 -29.79
N HIS A 2 -12.88 -36.05 -30.88
CA HIS A 2 -11.63 -35.29 -31.11
C HIS A 2 -11.79 -33.78 -30.83
N PHE A 3 -13.03 -33.29 -30.83
CA PHE A 3 -13.35 -31.86 -30.66
C PHE A 3 -13.05 -31.35 -29.25
N THR A 4 -13.32 -32.17 -28.23
CA THR A 4 -13.08 -31.82 -26.82
C THR A 4 -11.60 -31.72 -26.47
N LYS A 5 -10.73 -32.52 -27.11
CA LYS A 5 -9.27 -32.47 -26.87
C LYS A 5 -8.64 -31.17 -27.38
N ASN A 6 -9.06 -30.70 -28.55
CA ASN A 6 -8.56 -29.45 -29.13
C ASN A 6 -9.06 -28.22 -28.35
N PHE A 7 -10.29 -28.29 -27.82
CA PHE A 7 -10.87 -27.21 -27.01
C PHE A 7 -10.14 -27.01 -25.69
N VAL A 8 -9.80 -28.10 -24.99
CA VAL A 8 -9.07 -28.05 -23.71
C VAL A 8 -7.67 -27.48 -23.92
N PHE A 9 -6.97 -27.87 -24.99
CA PHE A 9 -5.63 -27.36 -25.28
C PHE A 9 -5.63 -25.85 -25.59
N CYS A 10 -6.61 -25.38 -26.38
CA CYS A 10 -6.80 -23.94 -26.64
C CYS A 10 -7.09 -23.17 -25.35
N PHE A 11 -7.94 -23.70 -24.47
CA PHE A 11 -8.29 -23.03 -23.22
C PHE A 11 -7.10 -22.86 -22.28
N VAL A 12 -6.23 -23.88 -22.19
CA VAL A 12 -5.00 -23.82 -21.37
C VAL A 12 -4.00 -22.80 -21.92
N LEU A 13 -3.84 -22.72 -23.24
CA LEU A 13 -2.99 -21.71 -23.88
C LEU A 13 -3.47 -20.28 -23.63
N ILE A 14 -4.78 -20.04 -23.73
CA ILE A 14 -5.37 -18.72 -23.47
C ILE A 14 -5.16 -18.31 -22.00
N MET A 15 -5.37 -19.23 -21.05
CA MET A 15 -5.16 -18.96 -19.63
C MET A 15 -3.68 -18.65 -19.30
N ALA A 16 -2.73 -19.31 -19.96
CA ALA A 16 -1.31 -19.01 -19.81
C ALA A 16 -0.93 -17.63 -20.37
N LEU A 17 -1.50 -17.22 -21.51
CA LEU A 17 -1.28 -15.89 -22.10
C LEU A 17 -1.87 -14.76 -21.25
N ILE A 18 -3.00 -14.99 -20.58
CA ILE A 18 -3.58 -13.98 -19.68
C ILE A 18 -2.64 -13.71 -18.49
N GLN A 19 -2.01 -14.74 -17.93
CA GLN A 19 -1.09 -14.57 -16.81
C GLN A 19 0.16 -13.74 -17.16
N THR A 20 0.65 -13.80 -18.40
CA THR A 20 1.82 -13.01 -18.84
C THR A 20 1.48 -11.55 -19.09
N VAL A 21 0.27 -11.24 -19.57
CA VAL A 21 -0.19 -9.85 -19.79
C VAL A 21 -0.35 -9.08 -18.46
N PHE A 22 -0.74 -9.76 -17.37
CA PHE A 22 -0.86 -9.13 -16.05
C PHE A 22 0.46 -9.04 -15.27
N ALA A 23 1.57 -9.60 -15.78
CA ALA A 23 2.88 -9.57 -15.12
C ALA A 23 3.73 -8.35 -15.50
N GLN A 24 3.36 -7.59 -16.53
CA GLN A 24 4.15 -6.44 -17.01
C GLN A 24 3.37 -5.13 -16.90
N ASN A 25 3.19 -4.61 -15.68
CA ASN A 25 3.01 -3.16 -15.56
C ASN A 25 3.39 -2.65 -14.17
N ARG A 26 4.67 -2.31 -13.99
CA ARG A 26 5.00 -1.15 -13.16
C ARG A 26 6.29 -0.49 -13.64
N PRO A 27 6.20 0.72 -14.22
CA PRO A 27 7.37 1.49 -14.61
C PRO A 27 8.10 2.03 -13.37
N ASP A 28 9.42 1.86 -13.37
CA ASP A 28 10.34 2.51 -12.42
C ASP A 28 10.39 4.01 -12.70
N ASN A 29 9.59 4.79 -11.99
CA ASN A 29 9.73 6.25 -11.98
C ASN A 29 10.66 6.67 -10.83
N ASN A 30 11.93 6.81 -11.16
CA ASN A 30 12.84 7.70 -10.45
C ASN A 30 12.42 9.14 -10.75
N ASN A 31 11.93 9.87 -9.74
CA ASN A 31 11.95 11.31 -9.78
C ASN A 31 12.45 11.83 -8.44
N ASP A 32 13.53 12.60 -8.57
CA ASP A 32 14.07 13.50 -7.57
C ASP A 32 12.97 14.33 -6.90
N GLN A 33 13.05 14.43 -5.57
CA GLN A 33 12.52 15.60 -4.87
C GLN A 33 13.51 16.04 -3.80
N LYS A 34 14.39 16.94 -4.25
CA LYS A 34 15.13 17.90 -3.42
C LYS A 34 14.11 18.91 -2.88
N GLY A 35 13.95 19.03 -1.57
CA GLY A 35 13.00 19.97 -0.99
C GLY A 35 13.09 20.10 0.52
N ARG A 36 13.80 21.15 0.96
CA ARG A 36 13.72 21.88 2.24
C ARG A 36 13.75 21.07 3.55
N GLU A 37 14.85 21.29 4.28
CA GLU A 37 14.94 21.19 5.74
C GLU A 37 13.82 22.04 6.38
N ASP A 38 13.01 21.41 7.22
CA ASP A 38 12.25 22.04 8.30
C ASP A 38 12.15 20.98 9.41
N ASP A 39 12.68 21.31 10.58
CA ASP A 39 12.73 20.50 11.79
C ASP A 39 11.43 19.73 12.10
N ASP A 40 11.45 18.41 11.97
CA ASP A 40 10.52 17.53 12.66
C ASP A 40 11.24 16.18 12.93
N HIS A 41 11.52 15.88 14.20
CA HIS A 41 12.29 14.71 14.64
C HIS A 41 11.64 13.33 14.31
N ASN A 42 10.66 13.28 13.41
CA ASN A 42 9.90 12.10 13.00
C ASN A 42 10.03 11.74 11.50
N ASP A 43 10.87 12.44 10.74
CA ASP A 43 11.00 12.23 9.29
C ASP A 43 11.84 10.99 8.89
N ARG A 44 12.36 10.23 9.87
CA ARG A 44 13.13 9.00 9.59
C ARG A 44 12.26 7.79 9.27
N PHE A 45 10.95 7.87 9.47
CA PHE A 45 10.07 6.75 9.13
C PHE A 45 10.01 6.58 7.61
N ARG A 46 10.67 5.52 7.12
CA ARG A 46 10.59 5.08 5.74
C ARG A 46 9.55 3.96 5.65
N PRO A 47 8.31 4.23 5.24
CA PRO A 47 7.29 3.19 5.15
C PRO A 47 7.73 2.11 4.15
N PRO A 48 7.64 0.82 4.52
CA PRO A 48 7.85 -0.26 3.57
C PRO A 48 6.78 -0.17 2.47
N ARG A 49 7.19 -0.42 1.23
CA ARG A 49 6.27 -0.40 0.07
C ARG A 49 5.68 -1.78 -0.15
N ASN A 50 4.39 -1.83 -0.49
CA ASN A 50 3.66 -3.03 -0.90
C ASN A 50 3.65 -4.17 0.13
N GLU A 51 3.65 -3.86 1.44
CA GLU A 51 3.46 -4.90 2.47
C GLU A 51 2.07 -5.52 2.29
N VAL A 52 2.01 -6.83 2.02
CA VAL A 52 0.74 -7.54 1.79
C VAL A 52 -0.07 -7.55 3.08
N CYS A 53 -1.35 -7.21 2.99
CA CYS A 53 -2.26 -7.18 4.12
C CYS A 53 -3.56 -7.96 3.83
N ARG A 54 -4.16 -8.51 4.89
CA ARG A 54 -5.46 -9.20 4.81
C ARG A 54 -6.49 -8.43 5.63
N GLY A 55 -7.57 -7.99 4.96
CA GLY A 55 -8.69 -7.27 5.56
C GLY A 55 -8.45 -5.77 5.67
N GLY A 56 -9.49 -4.96 5.42
CA GLY A 56 -9.46 -3.49 5.39
C GLY A 56 -9.31 -2.84 6.76
N PHE A 57 -8.18 -3.05 7.44
CA PHE A 57 -7.89 -2.43 8.73
C PHE A 57 -7.17 -1.09 8.57
N GLN A 58 -7.33 -0.22 9.58
CA GLN A 58 -6.53 0.99 9.76
C GLN A 58 -5.84 0.92 11.13
N ARG A 59 -4.52 1.14 11.17
CA ARG A 59 -3.73 1.12 12.41
C ARG A 59 -2.69 2.22 12.47
N CYS A 60 -2.55 2.86 13.63
CA CYS A 60 -1.39 3.73 13.87
C CYS A 60 -0.08 2.94 13.82
N VAL A 61 0.97 3.57 13.30
CA VAL A 61 2.32 2.96 13.23
C VAL A 61 2.95 3.01 14.62
N ARG A 62 3.40 1.86 15.11
CA ARG A 62 4.10 1.80 16.40
C ARG A 62 5.43 2.56 16.33
N GLY A 63 5.70 3.37 17.35
CA GLY A 63 6.90 4.20 17.42
C GLY A 63 6.88 5.44 16.52
N ASN A 64 5.82 5.63 15.71
CA ASN A 64 5.65 6.80 14.85
C ASN A 64 4.22 7.30 14.96
N ASP A 65 3.99 8.14 15.95
CA ASP A 65 2.67 8.67 16.29
C ASP A 65 2.09 9.57 15.20
N GLN A 66 2.87 10.07 14.25
CA GLN A 66 2.37 10.86 13.13
C GLN A 66 1.92 10.03 11.92
N TRP A 67 2.12 8.71 11.96
CA TRP A 67 1.87 7.82 10.82
C TRP A 67 0.82 6.77 11.13
N TYR A 68 0.04 6.41 10.11
CA TYR A 68 -0.88 5.28 10.15
C TYR A 68 -0.77 4.46 8.86
N ARG A 69 -1.18 3.20 8.95
CA ARG A 69 -1.27 2.29 7.82
C ARG A 69 -2.71 1.82 7.62
N GLU A 70 -3.12 1.76 6.37
CA GLU A 70 -4.41 1.24 5.93
C GLU A 70 -4.20 0.09 4.96
N CYS A 71 -5.01 -0.96 5.09
CA CYS A 71 -5.03 -2.02 4.09
C CYS A 71 -6.00 -1.68 2.95
N PHE A 72 -5.45 -1.37 1.78
CA PHE A 72 -6.22 -1.04 0.59
C PHE A 72 -5.91 -2.04 -0.53
N ARG A 73 -6.95 -2.72 -1.04
CA ARG A 73 -6.84 -3.71 -2.14
C ARG A 73 -5.77 -4.81 -1.90
N GLY A 74 -5.58 -5.22 -0.65
CA GLY A 74 -4.60 -6.26 -0.28
C GLY A 74 -3.16 -5.75 -0.05
N PHE A 75 -2.94 -4.43 -0.12
CA PHE A 75 -1.65 -3.80 0.15
C PHE A 75 -1.76 -2.77 1.28
N SER A 76 -0.76 -2.75 2.16
CA SER A 76 -0.63 -1.72 3.19
C SER A 76 -0.16 -0.42 2.55
N VAL A 77 -0.96 0.62 2.72
CA VAL A 77 -0.65 1.99 2.33
C VAL A 77 -0.40 2.78 3.60
N TYR A 78 0.71 3.52 3.62
CA TYR A 78 1.10 4.35 4.74
C TYR A 78 0.72 5.80 4.46
N HIS A 79 0.13 6.44 5.47
CA HIS A 79 -0.33 7.81 5.41
C HIS A 79 0.22 8.58 6.62
N ARG A 80 0.54 9.84 6.39
CA ARG A 80 0.96 10.76 7.45
C ARG A 80 -0.24 11.61 7.87
N CYS A 81 -0.45 11.72 9.18
CA CYS A 81 -1.40 12.68 9.73
C CYS A 81 -0.93 14.12 9.43
N PRO A 82 -1.86 15.10 9.34
CA PRO A 82 -1.52 16.52 9.16
C PRO A 82 -0.47 17.01 10.16
N ARG A 83 0.28 18.07 9.80
CA ARG A 83 1.26 18.70 10.70
C ARG A 83 0.62 19.04 12.05
N ARG A 84 1.37 18.84 13.14
CA ARG A 84 0.92 19.01 14.54
C ARG A 84 -0.24 18.11 14.97
N SER A 85 -0.49 17.00 14.28
CA SER A 85 -1.47 16.00 14.71
C SER A 85 -0.82 14.63 14.93
N ILE A 86 -1.42 13.85 15.83
CA ILE A 86 -1.02 12.49 16.14
C ILE A 86 -2.12 11.52 15.74
N CYS A 87 -1.72 10.35 15.27
CA CYS A 87 -2.56 9.20 15.05
C CYS A 87 -3.00 8.62 16.40
N VAL A 88 -4.30 8.50 16.57
CA VAL A 88 -4.95 7.84 17.70
C VAL A 88 -5.82 6.71 17.17
N GLN A 89 -5.66 5.51 17.73
CA GLN A 89 -6.50 4.37 17.43
C GLN A 89 -7.80 4.46 18.25
N GLN A 90 -8.95 4.50 17.59
CA GLN A 90 -10.27 4.44 18.21
C GLN A 90 -11.01 3.19 17.71
N GLY A 91 -10.85 2.09 18.44
CA GLY A 91 -11.37 0.78 18.03
C GLY A 91 -10.76 0.33 16.70
N GLY A 92 -11.61 0.06 15.70
CA GLY A 92 -11.20 -0.37 14.37
C GLY A 92 -10.75 0.74 13.41
N ARG A 93 -10.81 2.01 13.82
CA ARG A 93 -10.48 3.17 12.97
C ARG A 93 -9.38 4.02 13.59
N ILE A 94 -8.71 4.80 12.75
CA ILE A 94 -7.74 5.81 13.18
C ILE A 94 -8.38 7.20 13.14
N ARG A 95 -7.86 8.11 13.98
CA ARG A 95 -8.12 9.55 13.88
C ARG A 95 -6.81 10.31 14.03
N CYS A 96 -6.64 11.37 13.24
CA CYS A 96 -5.58 12.34 13.46
C CYS A 96 -6.10 13.42 14.40
N VAL A 97 -5.52 13.54 15.59
CA VAL A 97 -5.93 14.51 16.62
C VAL A 97 -4.84 15.55 16.77
N GLY A 98 -5.19 16.84 16.74
CA GLY A 98 -4.23 17.91 16.95
C GLY A 98 -3.57 17.80 18.33
N ARG A 99 -2.24 17.95 18.38
CA ARG A 99 -1.52 18.16 19.64
C ARG A 99 -1.94 19.52 20.17
N ARG A 100 -2.79 19.54 21.19
CA ARG A 100 -2.97 20.75 22.01
C ARG A 100 -1.71 20.85 22.87
N PHE A 101 -0.86 21.82 22.53
CA PHE A 101 0.23 22.26 23.39
C PHE A 101 -0.35 23.02 24.57
#